data_AF-A0A958JXG5-F1
#
_entry.id   AF-A0A958JXG5-F1
#
_cell.length_a   1.000
_cell.length_b   1.000
_cell.length_c   1.000
_cell.angle_alpha   90.00
_cell.angle_beta   90.00
_cell.angle_gamma   90.00
#
_symmetry.space_group_name_H-M   'P 1'
#
loop_
_entity.id
_entity.type
_entity.pdbx_description
1 polymer ?
#
loop_
_entity_poly.entity_id
_entity_poly.type
_entity_poly.pdbx_seq_one_letter_code
_entity_poly.pdbx_strand_id
1 'polypeptide(L)'
;MAIEVGRDVHAVANSFGELDLSTELTDLPISETSSGIAQLDTGYKTSKSGEKILYLGNAHGLLIPFLSHAIMAGRIEAPLSIVNADYHADIAEYTPQTSSHTASWQRLGVNLGLWRASDSLNWRPTHSTATPLQSFAPDRYITEVTSDHVLARGQFDVVSLDLDFFMKSPPDLERDLAIILKIIEVSPVTMMFSSSGWTDAADSELITRVARTVWDKFQ
;
A
#
# COMPACT_ATOMS: atom_id res chain seq x y z
N MET A 1 -18.88 14.13 -15.79
CA MET A 1 -19.88 13.86 -14.73
C MET A 1 -19.07 13.61 -13.47
N ALA A 2 -19.04 14.54 -12.52
CA ALA A 2 -18.27 14.39 -11.30
C ALA A 2 -18.99 13.40 -10.39
N ILE A 3 -18.34 12.28 -10.06
CA ILE A 3 -18.84 11.33 -9.07
C ILE A 3 -18.81 12.06 -7.72
N GLU A 4 -19.92 12.08 -6.98
CA GLU A 4 -19.95 12.61 -5.61
C GLU A 4 -19.03 11.75 -4.72
N VAL A 5 -17.79 12.19 -4.53
CA VAL A 5 -16.67 11.50 -3.85
C VAL A 5 -17.00 11.02 -2.41
N GLY A 6 -18.11 11.43 -1.82
CA GLY A 6 -18.50 11.02 -0.46
C GLY A 6 -19.47 9.84 -0.35
N ARG A 7 -20.30 9.54 -1.37
CA ARG A 7 -21.37 8.53 -1.22
C ARG A 7 -20.88 7.09 -1.39
N ASP A 8 -19.86 6.87 -2.21
CA ASP A 8 -19.38 5.52 -2.53
C ASP A 8 -18.33 4.98 -1.53
N VAL A 9 -17.53 5.83 -0.88
CA VAL A 9 -16.52 5.38 0.10
C VAL A 9 -17.17 4.66 1.28
N HIS A 10 -18.31 5.16 1.77
CA HIS A 10 -19.08 4.50 2.85
C HIS A 10 -19.65 3.14 2.42
N ALA A 11 -20.17 3.04 1.20
CA ALA A 11 -20.72 1.78 0.68
C ALA A 11 -19.63 0.72 0.49
N VAL A 12 -18.45 1.16 0.04
CA VAL A 12 -17.28 0.31 -0.13
C VAL A 12 -16.71 -0.15 1.21
N ALA A 13 -16.53 0.75 2.19
CA ALA A 13 -16.09 0.37 3.54
C ALA A 13 -17.01 -0.68 4.17
N ASN A 14 -18.33 -0.47 4.08
CA ASN A 14 -19.33 -1.41 4.61
C ASN A 14 -19.37 -2.75 3.85
N SER A 15 -18.91 -2.79 2.59
CA SER A 15 -18.87 -4.01 1.78
C SER A 15 -17.70 -4.93 2.09
N PHE A 16 -16.66 -4.42 2.77
CA PHE A 16 -15.45 -5.17 3.09
C PHE A 16 -15.48 -5.89 4.45
N GLY A 17 -16.60 -5.81 5.17
CA GLY A 17 -16.72 -6.31 6.54
C GLY A 17 -16.02 -5.38 7.54
N GLU A 18 -16.13 -5.69 8.83
CA GLU A 18 -15.39 -4.97 9.87
C GLU A 18 -13.91 -5.33 9.73
N LEU A 19 -13.12 -4.43 9.14
CA LEU A 19 -11.67 -4.49 9.27
C LEU A 19 -11.36 -4.09 10.71
N ASP A 20 -10.83 -5.02 11.50
CA ASP A 20 -10.53 -4.77 12.90
C ASP A 20 -9.34 -3.80 13.04
N LEU A 21 -9.66 -2.50 13.06
CA LEU A 21 -8.74 -1.42 13.36
C LEU A 21 -8.57 -1.21 14.88
N SER A 22 -9.00 -2.14 15.73
CA SER A 22 -8.83 -2.04 17.18
C SER A 22 -7.55 -2.72 17.69
N THR A 23 -6.98 -3.65 16.90
CA THR A 23 -5.76 -4.37 17.29
C THR A 23 -4.50 -3.53 17.02
N GLU A 24 -4.14 -2.70 18.00
CA GLU A 24 -2.82 -2.06 18.05
C GLU A 24 -1.76 -3.08 18.45
N LEU A 25 -0.67 -3.10 17.69
CA LEU A 25 0.42 -4.06 17.80
C LEU A 25 1.56 -3.49 18.65
N THR A 26 2.02 -4.25 19.63
CA THR A 26 3.18 -3.90 20.46
C THR A 26 4.50 -4.38 19.87
N ASP A 27 4.46 -5.43 19.05
CA ASP A 27 5.61 -6.05 18.36
C ASP A 27 5.27 -6.30 16.90
N LEU A 28 6.29 -6.47 16.04
CA LEU A 28 6.12 -6.77 14.63
C LEU A 28 5.62 -8.22 14.47
N PRO A 29 4.38 -8.46 14.03
CA PRO A 29 3.84 -9.79 13.92
C PRO A 29 4.21 -10.39 12.57
N ILE A 30 5.21 -11.27 12.58
CA ILE A 30 5.60 -12.08 11.42
C ILE A 30 5.24 -13.53 11.71
N SER A 31 4.42 -14.11 10.86
CA SER A 31 4.10 -15.54 10.85
C SER A 31 4.79 -16.24 9.69
N GLU A 32 4.88 -17.57 9.75
CA GLU A 32 5.36 -18.40 8.64
C GLU A 32 4.21 -19.21 8.06
N THR A 33 4.13 -19.26 6.72
CA THR A 33 3.19 -20.16 6.04
C THR A 33 3.57 -21.62 6.25
N SER A 34 2.67 -22.52 5.86
CA SER A 34 2.97 -23.97 5.78
C SER A 34 4.13 -24.31 4.82
N SER A 35 4.53 -23.38 3.96
CA SER A 35 5.68 -23.49 3.05
C SER A 35 6.94 -22.77 3.56
N GLY A 36 6.94 -22.23 4.79
CA GLY A 36 8.10 -21.56 5.39
C GLY A 36 8.35 -20.14 4.87
N ILE A 37 7.33 -19.49 4.30
CA ILE A 37 7.41 -18.13 3.80
C ILE A 37 6.98 -17.17 4.91
N ALA A 38 7.79 -16.15 5.18
CA ALA A 38 7.46 -15.11 6.13
C ALA A 38 6.29 -14.24 5.61
N GLN A 39 5.30 -13.98 6.46
CA GLN A 39 4.17 -13.09 6.18
C GLN A 39 3.93 -12.15 7.35
N LEU A 40 3.50 -10.94 7.04
CA LEU A 40 3.00 -9.98 8.01
C LEU A 40 1.58 -10.36 8.40
N ASP A 41 1.32 -10.50 9.70
CA ASP A 41 -0.06 -10.56 10.16
C ASP A 41 -0.68 -9.17 10.08
N THR A 42 -1.99 -9.13 9.88
CA THR A 42 -2.73 -7.87 9.78
C THR A 42 -2.82 -7.17 11.12
N GLY A 43 -2.50 -5.88 11.14
CA GLY A 43 -2.69 -5.02 12.31
C GLY A 43 -2.10 -3.64 12.07
N TYR A 44 -2.03 -2.82 13.12
CA TYR A 44 -1.44 -1.49 13.01
C TYR A 44 -0.65 -1.09 14.25
N LYS A 45 0.20 -0.08 14.09
CA LYS A 45 0.94 0.59 15.16
C LYS A 45 0.79 2.10 15.01
N THR A 46 0.68 2.83 16.10
CA THR A 46 0.76 4.29 16.10
C THR A 46 2.13 4.78 16.55
N SER A 47 2.53 5.97 16.09
CA SER A 47 3.71 6.66 16.67
C SER A 47 3.44 7.02 18.13
N LYS A 48 4.49 7.34 18.91
CA LYS A 48 4.33 7.76 20.31
C LYS A 48 3.41 8.97 20.50
N SER A 49 3.34 9.86 19.51
CA SER A 49 2.44 11.02 19.51
C SER A 49 1.00 10.67 19.09
N GLY A 50 0.77 9.49 18.52
CA GLY A 50 -0.50 9.09 17.91
C GLY A 50 -0.78 9.75 16.55
N GLU A 51 0.13 10.58 16.05
CA GLU A 51 -0.06 11.36 14.81
C GLU A 51 0.16 10.55 13.54
N LYS A 52 0.87 9.42 13.64
CA LYS A 52 1.18 8.57 12.49
C LYS A 52 0.65 7.16 12.68
N ILE A 53 0.28 6.52 11.58
CA ILE A 53 -0.18 5.12 11.56
C ILE A 53 0.70 4.28 10.61
N LEU A 54 1.19 3.15 11.11
CA LEU A 54 1.80 2.08 10.33
C LEU A 54 0.82 0.91 10.28
N TYR A 55 0.27 0.62 9.12
CA TYR A 55 -0.56 -0.55 8.89
C TYR A 55 0.26 -1.70 8.29
N LEU A 56 0.01 -2.91 8.75
CA LEU A 56 0.59 -4.15 8.25
C LEU A 56 -0.53 -5.02 7.67
N GLY A 57 -0.26 -5.66 6.54
CA GLY A 57 -1.19 -6.61 5.93
C GLY A 57 -0.50 -7.69 5.10
N ASN A 58 -1.25 -8.74 4.79
CA ASN A 58 -0.80 -9.87 3.95
C ASN A 58 -1.36 -9.82 2.51
N ALA A 59 -2.06 -8.76 2.16
CA ALA A 59 -2.56 -8.51 0.81
C ALA A 59 -2.67 -7.01 0.56
N HIS A 60 -2.15 -6.56 -0.58
CA HIS A 60 -2.09 -5.13 -0.91
C HIS A 60 -3.46 -4.48 -1.04
N GLY A 61 -4.45 -5.25 -1.49
CA GLY A 61 -5.84 -4.80 -1.63
C GLY A 61 -6.51 -4.38 -0.33
N LEU A 62 -5.96 -4.75 0.85
CA LEU A 62 -6.44 -4.31 2.16
C LEU A 62 -6.24 -2.81 2.40
N LEU A 63 -5.46 -2.13 1.54
CA LEU A 63 -5.26 -0.68 1.60
C LEU A 63 -6.56 0.10 1.52
N ILE A 64 -7.45 -0.25 0.57
CA ILE A 64 -8.69 0.47 0.32
C ILE A 64 -9.66 0.43 1.51
N PRO A 65 -10.02 -0.74 2.07
CA PRO A 65 -10.90 -0.77 3.22
C PRO A 65 -10.29 -0.04 4.43
N PHE A 66 -8.99 -0.20 4.70
CA PHE A 66 -8.32 0.50 5.79
C PHE A 66 -8.44 2.03 5.64
N LEU A 67 -8.07 2.58 4.48
CA LEU A 67 -8.13 4.04 4.25
C LEU A 67 -9.57 4.55 4.28
N SER A 68 -10.52 3.77 3.74
CA SER A 68 -11.94 4.14 3.79
C SER A 68 -12.44 4.26 5.23
N HIS A 69 -12.10 3.30 6.09
CA HIS A 69 -12.43 3.37 7.52
C HIS A 69 -11.72 4.55 8.23
N ALA A 70 -10.44 4.80 7.92
CA ALA A 70 -9.70 5.92 8.50
C ALA A 70 -10.31 7.28 8.12
N ILE A 71 -10.76 7.44 6.88
CA ILE A 71 -11.49 8.62 6.40
C ILE A 71 -12.83 8.76 7.13
N MET A 72 -13.61 7.67 7.23
CA MET A 72 -14.88 7.67 7.95
C MET A 72 -14.75 8.04 9.44
N ALA A 73 -13.64 7.62 10.06
CA ALA A 73 -13.31 7.96 11.43
C ALA A 73 -12.74 9.38 11.60
N GLY A 74 -12.59 10.14 10.51
CA GLY A 74 -12.02 11.49 10.52
C GLY A 74 -10.52 11.53 10.85
N ARG A 75 -9.81 10.41 10.68
CA ARG A 75 -8.36 10.31 10.92
C ARG A 75 -7.52 10.82 9.75
N ILE A 76 -8.09 10.80 8.54
CA ILE A 76 -7.45 11.25 7.30
C ILE A 76 -8.51 11.92 6.42
N GLU A 77 -8.12 12.90 5.60
CA GLU A 77 -9.02 13.61 4.67
C GLU A 77 -8.66 13.27 3.21
N ALA A 78 -9.67 12.94 2.40
CA ALA A 78 -9.51 12.73 0.96
C ALA A 78 -9.80 14.02 0.17
N PRO A 79 -9.21 14.25 -1.02
CA PRO A 79 -8.33 13.33 -1.75
C PRO A 79 -6.90 13.29 -1.21
N LEU A 80 -6.31 12.10 -1.21
CA LEU A 80 -4.98 11.78 -0.73
C LEU A 80 -3.94 11.85 -1.85
N SER A 81 -2.70 12.11 -1.47
CA SER A 81 -1.50 11.80 -2.25
C SER A 81 -0.87 10.50 -1.77
N ILE A 82 -0.65 9.57 -2.69
CA ILE A 82 -0.09 8.25 -2.41
C ILE A 82 1.13 7.99 -3.29
N VAL A 83 2.16 7.41 -2.69
CA VAL A 83 3.25 6.75 -3.42
C VAL A 83 3.27 5.28 -3.09
N ASN A 84 3.30 4.46 -4.13
CA ASN A 84 3.39 3.01 -4.03
C ASN A 84 4.78 2.54 -4.46
N ALA A 85 5.50 1.93 -3.53
CA ALA A 85 6.71 1.16 -3.81
C ALA A 85 6.29 -0.29 -4.07
N ASP A 86 6.04 -0.57 -5.34
CA ASP A 86 5.64 -1.89 -5.84
C ASP A 86 6.04 -2.02 -7.31
N TYR A 87 6.39 -3.24 -7.69
CA TYR A 87 6.68 -3.63 -9.07
C TYR A 87 5.40 -3.77 -9.91
N HIS A 88 4.25 -3.96 -9.27
CA HIS A 88 2.93 -4.00 -9.89
C HIS A 88 2.28 -2.61 -9.92
N ALA A 89 1.56 -2.32 -11.01
CA ALA A 89 0.76 -1.09 -11.11
C ALA A 89 -0.60 -1.18 -10.41
N ASP A 90 -1.11 -2.39 -10.16
CA ASP A 90 -2.42 -2.64 -9.52
C ASP A 90 -3.63 -1.86 -10.07
N ILE A 91 -3.69 -1.76 -11.40
CA ILE A 91 -4.75 -1.07 -12.14
C ILE A 91 -5.73 -2.02 -12.85
N ALA A 92 -5.75 -3.29 -12.46
CA ALA A 92 -6.62 -4.30 -13.05
C ALA A 92 -8.10 -3.89 -13.02
N GLU A 93 -8.85 -4.38 -14.00
CA GLU A 93 -10.31 -4.38 -13.90
C GLU A 93 -10.77 -5.19 -12.69
N TYR A 94 -11.84 -4.71 -12.05
CA TYR A 94 -12.46 -5.35 -10.92
C TYR A 94 -13.97 -5.39 -11.09
N THR A 95 -14.59 -6.40 -10.49
CA THR A 95 -16.04 -6.45 -10.26
C THR A 95 -16.31 -6.09 -8.80
N PRO A 96 -17.57 -5.87 -8.40
CA PRO A 96 -17.90 -5.71 -6.98
C PRO A 96 -17.35 -6.85 -6.10
N GLN A 97 -17.29 -8.08 -6.63
CA GLN A 97 -16.78 -9.26 -5.94
C GLN A 97 -15.24 -9.31 -5.82
N THR A 98 -14.51 -8.57 -6.66
CA THR A 98 -13.03 -8.53 -6.68
C THR A 98 -12.48 -7.14 -6.40
N SER A 99 -13.29 -6.28 -5.79
CA SER A 99 -12.94 -4.89 -5.49
C SER A 99 -11.76 -4.76 -4.51
N SER A 100 -11.58 -5.71 -3.59
CA SER A 100 -10.41 -5.80 -2.69
C SER A 100 -9.24 -6.61 -3.26
N HIS A 101 -9.25 -6.91 -4.56
CA HIS A 101 -8.16 -7.70 -5.14
C HIS A 101 -6.84 -6.91 -5.14
N THR A 102 -5.74 -7.58 -4.82
CA THR A 102 -4.41 -6.98 -4.74
C THR A 102 -3.97 -6.28 -6.03
N ALA A 103 -4.50 -6.70 -7.18
CA ALA A 103 -4.12 -6.17 -8.48
C ALA A 103 -4.97 -4.98 -8.99
N SER A 104 -5.97 -4.49 -8.24
CA SER A 104 -6.94 -3.48 -8.74
C SER A 104 -7.07 -2.23 -7.88
N TRP A 105 -6.39 -2.17 -6.75
CA TRP A 105 -6.64 -1.16 -5.72
C TRP A 105 -6.30 0.26 -6.18
N GLN A 106 -5.29 0.47 -7.03
CA GLN A 106 -4.95 1.81 -7.54
C GLN A 106 -6.08 2.37 -8.41
N ARG A 107 -6.60 1.54 -9.31
CA ARG A 107 -7.78 1.87 -10.11
C ARG A 107 -8.98 2.12 -9.23
N LEU A 108 -9.23 1.28 -8.23
CA LEU A 108 -10.36 1.43 -7.33
C LEU A 108 -10.30 2.76 -6.57
N GLY A 109 -9.15 3.13 -6.00
CA GLY A 109 -9.02 4.38 -5.25
C GLY A 109 -9.23 5.63 -6.12
N VAL A 110 -8.79 5.63 -7.38
CA VAL A 110 -9.13 6.70 -8.34
C VAL A 110 -10.63 6.74 -8.62
N ASN A 111 -11.26 5.59 -8.87
CA ASN A 111 -12.69 5.51 -9.16
C ASN A 111 -13.56 5.98 -7.99
N LEU A 112 -13.12 5.75 -6.76
CA LEU A 112 -13.78 6.21 -5.54
C LEU A 112 -13.45 7.67 -5.18
N GLY A 113 -12.51 8.29 -5.89
CA GLY A 113 -12.05 9.64 -5.59
C GLY A 113 -11.23 9.75 -4.31
N LEU A 114 -10.69 8.63 -3.80
CA LEU A 114 -9.76 8.65 -2.67
C LEU A 114 -8.48 9.42 -3.01
N TRP A 115 -8.08 9.39 -4.28
CA TRP A 115 -6.99 10.19 -4.85
C TRP A 115 -7.26 10.48 -6.32
N ARG A 116 -6.53 11.45 -6.88
CA ARG A 116 -6.50 11.72 -8.32
C ARG A 116 -5.40 10.88 -8.96
N ALA A 117 -5.48 10.60 -10.27
CA ALA A 117 -4.42 9.91 -10.99
C ALA A 117 -3.05 10.65 -10.92
N SER A 118 -3.06 11.99 -10.86
CA SER A 118 -1.87 12.83 -10.65
C SER A 118 -1.25 12.72 -9.26
N ASP A 119 -2.01 12.18 -8.31
CA ASP A 119 -1.64 12.01 -6.91
C ASP A 119 -1.53 10.53 -6.54
N SER A 120 -1.63 9.63 -7.53
CA SER A 120 -1.37 8.19 -7.42
C SER A 120 -0.06 7.86 -8.09
N LEU A 121 1.02 7.83 -7.32
CA LEU A 121 2.36 7.61 -7.84
C LEU A 121 2.73 6.15 -7.67
N ASN A 122 3.23 5.51 -8.73
CA ASN A 122 3.80 4.16 -8.64
C ASN A 122 5.28 4.19 -9.00
N TRP A 123 6.11 3.63 -8.11
CA TRP A 123 7.54 3.61 -8.28
C TRP A 123 7.95 2.50 -9.24
N ARG A 124 8.37 2.88 -10.46
CA ARG A 124 8.88 1.96 -11.49
C ARG A 124 8.01 0.68 -11.68
N PRO A 125 6.69 0.79 -11.91
CA PRO A 125 5.90 -0.39 -12.26
C PRO A 125 6.40 -0.96 -13.58
N THR A 126 6.52 -2.27 -13.66
CA THR A 126 6.94 -2.94 -14.90
C THR A 126 5.80 -3.67 -15.59
N HIS A 127 4.74 -4.01 -14.85
CA HIS A 127 3.54 -4.67 -15.37
C HIS A 127 2.37 -4.60 -14.37
N SER A 128 1.20 -5.08 -14.77
CA SER A 128 0.09 -5.43 -13.87
C SER A 128 -0.36 -6.85 -14.23
N THR A 129 -0.52 -7.72 -13.24
CA THR A 129 -0.66 -9.18 -13.44
C THR A 129 -2.08 -9.68 -13.68
N ALA A 130 -3.09 -8.80 -13.72
CA ALA A 130 -4.46 -9.29 -13.90
C ALA A 130 -4.72 -9.72 -15.34
N THR A 131 -4.94 -11.02 -15.55
CA THR A 131 -5.28 -11.59 -16.86
C THR A 131 -6.80 -11.79 -16.95
N PRO A 132 -7.48 -11.46 -18.06
CA PRO A 132 -6.95 -10.86 -19.29
C PRO A 132 -7.06 -9.33 -19.29
N LEU A 133 -5.92 -8.65 -19.51
CA LEU A 133 -5.84 -7.24 -19.83
C LEU A 133 -6.53 -6.97 -21.18
N GLN A 134 -7.75 -6.41 -21.17
CA GLN A 134 -8.30 -5.81 -22.39
C GLN A 134 -7.66 -4.45 -22.70
N SER A 135 -7.00 -3.80 -21.74
CA SER A 135 -6.09 -2.66 -21.99
C SER A 135 -5.25 -2.35 -20.73
N PHE A 136 -3.92 -2.30 -20.87
CA PHE A 136 -3.04 -1.72 -19.84
C PHE A 136 -2.91 -0.21 -20.14
N ALA A 137 -3.68 0.61 -19.43
CA ALA A 137 -3.71 2.07 -19.57
C ALA A 137 -3.35 2.75 -18.23
N PRO A 138 -2.08 2.68 -17.80
CA PRO A 138 -1.64 3.18 -16.51
C PRO A 138 -1.84 4.69 -16.34
N ASP A 139 -1.69 5.46 -17.41
CA ASP A 139 -1.86 6.92 -17.46
C ASP A 139 -3.22 7.43 -16.95
N ARG A 140 -4.25 6.57 -16.96
CA ARG A 140 -5.59 6.90 -16.44
C ARG A 140 -5.69 6.85 -14.93
N TYR A 141 -4.78 6.13 -14.29
CA TYR A 141 -4.91 5.76 -12.88
C TYR A 141 -3.68 6.13 -12.07
N ILE A 142 -2.49 6.13 -12.69
CA ILE A 142 -1.21 6.20 -12.00
C ILE A 142 -0.23 7.10 -12.76
N THR A 143 0.66 7.73 -12.01
CA THR A 143 1.83 8.44 -12.52
C THR A 143 3.08 7.64 -12.17
N GLU A 144 3.79 7.13 -13.17
CA GLU A 144 5.06 6.46 -12.93
C GLU A 144 6.13 7.45 -12.42
N VAL A 145 6.88 7.04 -11.40
CA VAL A 145 7.94 7.86 -10.80
C VAL A 145 9.22 7.07 -10.53
N THR A 146 10.32 7.82 -10.42
CA THR A 146 11.64 7.33 -10.05
C THR A 146 12.02 7.76 -8.64
N SER A 147 13.09 7.19 -8.09
CA SER A 147 13.66 7.55 -6.78
C SER A 147 13.90 9.06 -6.64
N ASP A 148 14.39 9.72 -7.71
CA ASP A 148 14.67 11.16 -7.70
C ASP A 148 13.40 12.01 -7.70
N HIS A 149 12.34 11.56 -8.38
CA HIS A 149 11.04 12.22 -8.36
C HIS A 149 10.42 12.14 -6.96
N VAL A 150 10.44 10.95 -6.34
CA VAL A 150 9.92 10.73 -4.98
C VAL A 150 10.64 11.65 -3.98
N LEU A 151 11.98 11.72 -4.07
CA LEU A 151 12.79 12.63 -3.25
C LEU A 151 12.47 14.10 -3.45
N ALA A 152 12.20 14.52 -4.69
CA ALA A 152 11.89 15.92 -5.00
C ALA A 152 10.51 16.34 -4.47
N ARG A 153 9.52 15.45 -4.48
CA ARG A 153 8.18 15.71 -3.91
C ARG A 153 8.19 15.65 -2.38
N GLY A 154 8.91 14.70 -1.80
CA GLY A 154 9.30 14.65 -0.39
C GLY A 154 8.20 14.32 0.63
N GLN A 155 6.93 14.57 0.33
CA GLN A 155 5.81 14.32 1.24
C GLN A 155 4.60 13.72 0.51
N PHE A 156 3.99 12.73 1.16
CA PHE A 156 2.80 12.00 0.73
C PHE A 156 1.88 11.83 1.93
N ASP A 157 0.57 11.71 1.70
CA ASP A 157 -0.39 11.37 2.75
C ASP A 157 -0.32 9.87 3.09
N VAL A 158 -0.06 9.05 2.07
CA VAL A 158 0.09 7.60 2.20
C VAL A 158 1.37 7.14 1.51
N VAL A 159 2.19 6.40 2.23
CA VAL A 159 3.27 5.58 1.66
C VAL A 159 2.82 4.13 1.70
N SER A 160 2.67 3.53 0.53
CA SER A 160 2.32 2.13 0.34
C SER A 160 3.58 1.35 -0.07
N LEU A 161 3.85 0.24 0.59
CA LEU A 161 5.04 -0.57 0.39
C LEU A 161 4.65 -2.04 0.24
N ASP A 162 4.79 -2.59 -0.96
CA ASP A 162 4.81 -4.04 -1.15
C ASP A 162 6.24 -4.53 -0.89
N LEU A 163 6.42 -5.46 0.05
CA LEU A 163 7.74 -5.98 0.38
C LEU A 163 8.39 -6.75 -0.77
N ASP A 164 7.59 -7.26 -1.71
CA ASP A 164 8.09 -7.90 -2.92
C ASP A 164 8.86 -6.92 -3.84
N PHE A 165 8.64 -5.60 -3.68
CA PHE A 165 9.38 -4.55 -4.39
C PHE A 165 10.91 -4.69 -4.25
N PHE A 166 11.38 -5.10 -3.07
CA PHE A 166 12.82 -5.21 -2.78
C PHE A 166 13.44 -6.49 -3.35
N MET A 167 12.65 -7.54 -3.55
CA MET A 167 13.12 -8.80 -4.15
C MET A 167 13.45 -8.61 -5.64
N LYS A 168 12.72 -7.72 -6.31
CA LYS A 168 12.91 -7.40 -7.74
C LYS A 168 13.76 -6.15 -8.00
N SER A 169 14.30 -5.49 -6.95
CA SER A 169 15.14 -4.29 -7.04
C SER A 169 16.64 -4.49 -6.66
N PRO A 170 17.38 -5.45 -7.25
CA PRO A 170 18.68 -5.86 -6.70
C PRO A 170 19.86 -4.85 -6.83
N PRO A 171 19.96 -3.88 -7.77
CA PRO A 171 21.08 -2.94 -7.73
C PRO A 171 20.86 -1.72 -6.82
N ASP A 172 19.61 -1.37 -6.47
CA ASP A 172 19.27 -0.10 -5.80
C ASP A 172 18.68 -0.26 -4.38
N LEU A 173 18.59 -1.49 -3.84
CA LEU A 173 17.87 -1.79 -2.60
C LEU A 173 18.16 -0.85 -1.43
N GLU A 174 19.42 -0.63 -1.08
CA GLU A 174 19.80 0.23 0.05
C GLU A 174 19.46 1.71 -0.20
N ARG A 175 19.55 2.15 -1.46
CA ARG A 175 19.16 3.52 -1.86
C ARG A 175 17.65 3.68 -1.77
N ASP A 176 16.91 2.75 -2.36
CA ASP A 176 15.44 2.82 -2.40
C ASP A 176 14.86 2.68 -0.99
N LEU A 177 15.40 1.78 -0.16
CA LEU A 177 15.03 1.68 1.25
C LEU A 177 15.33 2.98 2.02
N ALA A 178 16.50 3.59 1.83
CA ALA A 178 16.83 4.86 2.50
C ALA A 178 15.86 5.99 2.11
N ILE A 179 15.42 6.03 0.84
CA ILE A 179 14.43 6.99 0.37
C ILE A 179 13.05 6.71 0.97
N ILE A 180 12.63 5.44 0.99
CA ILE A 180 11.37 4.99 1.60
C ILE A 180 11.33 5.38 3.08
N LEU A 181 12.40 5.12 3.83
CA LEU A 181 12.48 5.51 5.23
C LEU A 181 12.34 7.03 5.42
N LYS A 182 12.95 7.83 4.54
CA LYS A 182 12.85 9.30 4.59
C LYS A 182 11.43 9.81 4.33
N ILE A 183 10.68 9.20 3.39
CA ILE A 183 9.28 9.60 3.16
C ILE A 183 8.35 9.07 4.26
N ILE A 184 8.64 7.90 4.83
CA ILE A 184 7.91 7.36 5.99
C ILE A 184 8.05 8.28 7.20
N GLU A 185 9.20 8.92 7.41
CA GLU A 185 9.42 9.86 8.53
C GLU A 185 8.40 11.00 8.55
N VAL A 186 7.95 11.47 7.38
CA VAL A 186 7.05 12.63 7.25
C VAL A 186 5.62 12.27 6.81
N SER A 187 5.36 11.04 6.34
CA SER A 187 4.03 10.59 5.94
C SER A 187 3.16 10.27 7.17
N PRO A 188 1.91 10.76 7.25
CA PRO A 188 1.00 10.43 8.35
C PRO A 188 0.58 8.95 8.31
N VAL A 189 0.50 8.34 7.12
CA VAL A 189 0.16 6.92 6.97
C VAL A 189 1.23 6.18 6.19
N THR A 190 1.65 5.05 6.74
CA THR A 190 2.50 4.06 6.07
C THR A 190 1.77 2.74 6.08
N MET A 191 1.78 2.03 4.95
CA MET A 191 1.13 0.73 4.79
C MET A 191 2.12 -0.24 4.18
N MET A 192 2.36 -1.37 4.85
CA MET A 192 3.36 -2.34 4.44
C MET A 192 2.71 -3.72 4.26
N PHE A 193 2.96 -4.34 3.12
CA PHE A 193 2.29 -5.56 2.69
C PHE A 193 3.28 -6.68 2.36
N SER A 194 2.89 -7.91 2.70
CA SER A 194 3.57 -9.13 2.27
C SER A 194 2.65 -9.90 1.33
N SER A 195 2.63 -9.51 0.05
CA SER A 195 1.78 -10.09 -0.98
C SER A 195 2.18 -11.54 -1.28
N SER A 196 1.55 -12.49 -0.59
CA SER A 196 1.87 -13.93 -0.53
C SER A 196 1.94 -14.77 -1.83
N GLY A 197 1.85 -14.17 -3.02
CA GLY A 197 1.73 -14.90 -4.28
C GLY A 197 3.05 -15.37 -4.90
N TRP A 198 4.19 -14.74 -4.57
CA TRP A 198 5.43 -14.86 -5.36
C TRP A 198 6.72 -14.96 -4.56
N THR A 199 6.61 -15.02 -3.24
CA THR A 199 7.73 -15.00 -2.31
C THR A 199 8.36 -16.38 -2.16
N ASP A 200 9.63 -16.56 -2.49
CA ASP A 200 10.36 -17.81 -2.23
C ASP A 200 10.96 -17.81 -0.81
N ALA A 201 11.34 -18.97 -0.26
CA ALA A 201 11.89 -19.07 1.09
C ALA A 201 13.20 -18.27 1.30
N ALA A 202 13.98 -18.04 0.22
CA ALA A 202 15.17 -17.19 0.25
C ALA A 202 14.83 -15.69 0.44
N ASP A 203 13.60 -15.30 0.12
CA ASP A 203 13.14 -13.92 0.21
C ASP A 203 12.61 -13.58 1.61
N SER A 204 12.27 -14.59 2.44
CA SER A 204 11.78 -14.43 3.81
C SER A 204 12.74 -13.63 4.70
N GLU A 205 14.05 -13.81 4.54
CA GLU A 205 15.07 -13.12 5.35
C GLU A 205 15.14 -11.64 4.96
N LEU A 206 15.06 -11.33 3.66
CA LEU A 206 15.03 -9.96 3.16
C LEU A 206 13.75 -9.23 3.60
N ILE A 207 12.59 -9.86 3.43
CA ILE A 207 11.29 -9.34 3.87
C ILE A 207 11.32 -9.03 5.35
N THR A 208 11.80 -9.97 6.17
CA THR A 208 11.92 -9.79 7.62
C THR A 208 12.83 -8.61 7.95
N ARG A 209 13.98 -8.48 7.25
CA ARG A 209 14.93 -7.39 7.45
C ARG A 209 14.31 -6.03 7.13
N VAL A 210 13.65 -5.90 5.98
CA VAL A 210 13.01 -4.66 5.55
C VAL A 210 11.87 -4.29 6.50
N ALA A 211 10.99 -5.25 6.81
CA ALA A 211 9.86 -5.04 7.70
C ALA A 211 10.31 -4.56 9.09
N ARG A 212 11.34 -5.19 9.67
CA ARG A 212 11.94 -4.74 10.95
C ARG A 212 12.52 -3.34 10.84
N THR A 213 13.25 -3.05 9.76
CA THR A 213 13.85 -1.72 9.55
C THR A 213 12.79 -0.63 9.51
N VAL A 214 11.70 -0.85 8.78
CA VAL A 214 10.55 0.08 8.73
C VAL A 214 9.87 0.18 10.10
N TRP A 215 9.60 -0.94 10.76
CA TRP A 215 8.96 -1.01 12.07
C TRP A 215 9.71 -0.23 13.16
N ASP A 216 11.03 -0.37 13.20
CA ASP A 216 11.92 0.28 14.16
C ASP A 216 12.07 1.77 13.87
N LYS A 217 12.05 2.16 12.60
CA LYS A 217 12.10 3.57 12.18
C LYS A 217 10.80 4.32 12.39
N PHE A 218 9.68 3.62 12.53
CA PHE A 218 8.37 4.23 12.75
C PHE A 218 8.14 4.73 14.20
N GLN A 219 9.12 4.58 15.12
CA GLN A 219 8.98 4.94 16.54
C GLN A 219 8.83 6.44 16.85
#